data_AF-A0A7I8F1X0-F1
#
_entry.id   AF-A0A7I8F1X0-F1
#
_cell.length_a   1.000
_cell.length_b   1.000
_cell.length_c   1.000
_cell.angle_alpha   90.00
_cell.angle_beta   90.00
_cell.angle_gamma   90.00
#
_symmetry.space_group_name_H-M   'P 1'
#
loop_
_entity.id
_entity.type
_entity.pdbx_description
1 polymer ?
#
loop_
_entity_poly.entity_id
_entity_poly.type
_entity_poly.pdbx_seq_one_letter_code
_entity_poly.pdbx_strand_id
1 'polypeptide(L)'
;MKTIVTYIAGTRRIILFAVSLLLLSPLFMACGEQVHAISPTTPTAGHTNVFINHSHTTTDSSLAGFTGTWYNHGGALKIAPDGTATFDARAYRWCGPGVPTPCDTMKNNLIIDGIHMNILFNHAQGSTIYGRIMSATTHDSGFLVTLTLNHNNTATLNEEKSSPSHLNEIVCNLQAQPGTCGA
;
A
#
# COMPACT_ATOMS: atom_id res chain seq x y z
N MET A 1 31.61 -16.54 39.93
CA MET A 1 31.60 -15.52 38.84
C MET A 1 30.73 -14.37 39.30
N LYS A 2 31.29 -13.17 39.46
CA LYS A 2 30.59 -11.98 39.95
C LYS A 2 30.06 -11.19 38.76
N THR A 3 28.74 -11.09 38.64
CA THR A 3 28.06 -10.29 37.62
C THR A 3 28.10 -8.81 38.05
N ILE A 4 28.77 -7.98 37.27
CA ILE A 4 28.77 -6.52 37.43
C ILE A 4 27.55 -5.98 36.68
N VAL A 5 26.61 -5.40 37.41
CA VAL A 5 25.46 -4.68 36.85
C VAL A 5 25.85 -3.20 36.74
N THR A 6 26.02 -2.71 35.52
CA THR A 6 26.28 -1.29 35.25
C THR A 6 24.95 -0.58 35.00
N TYR A 7 24.53 0.27 35.94
CA TYR A 7 23.41 1.21 35.79
C TYR A 7 23.90 2.48 35.09
N ILE A 8 23.40 2.77 33.89
CA ILE A 8 23.62 4.06 33.23
C ILE A 8 22.41 4.94 33.50
N ALA A 9 22.56 5.89 34.43
CA ALA A 9 21.59 6.95 34.67
C ALA A 9 21.70 7.99 33.54
N GLY A 10 20.78 7.93 32.58
CA GLY A 10 20.70 8.85 31.44
C GLY A 10 19.66 9.95 31.65
N THR A 11 20.16 11.17 31.82
CA THR A 11 19.50 12.47 31.98
C THR A 11 18.23 12.72 31.13
N ARG A 12 17.13 13.09 31.81
CA ARG A 12 15.93 13.70 31.22
C ARG A 12 16.26 15.09 30.64
N ARG A 13 16.14 15.28 29.33
CA ARG A 13 16.08 16.61 28.71
C ARG A 13 14.61 16.99 28.53
N ILE A 14 14.16 17.94 29.35
CA ILE A 14 12.88 18.64 29.18
C ILE A 14 13.08 19.60 28.02
N ILE A 15 12.41 19.35 26.89
CA ILE A 15 12.36 20.32 25.80
C ILE A 15 11.00 21.01 25.87
N LEU A 16 11.01 22.23 26.42
CA LEU A 16 9.92 23.20 26.23
C LEU A 16 9.98 23.66 24.76
N PHE A 17 8.98 23.32 23.96
CA PHE A 17 8.75 24.02 22.69
C PHE A 17 7.62 25.03 22.86
N ALA A 18 7.99 26.28 22.58
CA ALA A 18 7.16 27.46 22.66
C ALA A 18 6.00 27.42 21.65
N VAL A 19 4.83 27.77 22.15
CA VAL A 19 3.64 28.12 21.37
C VAL A 19 3.95 29.41 20.60
N SER A 20 4.11 29.34 19.29
CA SER A 20 4.08 30.51 18.41
C SER A 20 2.75 30.57 17.68
N LEU A 21 1.92 31.48 18.17
CA LEU A 21 0.69 31.99 17.61
C LEU A 21 1.02 32.98 16.47
N LEU A 22 0.10 33.09 15.49
CA LEU A 22 -0.07 34.14 14.47
C LEU A 22 0.42 33.82 13.04
N LEU A 23 -0.55 33.82 12.11
CA LEU A 23 -0.66 34.64 10.88
C LEU A 23 -1.77 34.01 10.00
N LEU A 24 -3.03 34.46 10.07
CA LEU A 24 -3.68 35.46 9.22
C LEU A 24 -3.48 35.31 7.68
N SER A 25 -4.58 34.86 7.03
CA SER A 25 -5.12 35.30 5.72
C SER A 25 -4.46 34.78 4.41
N PRO A 26 -5.14 34.77 3.23
CA PRO A 26 -6.51 35.21 2.90
C PRO A 26 -7.41 34.19 2.13
N LEU A 27 -8.70 34.54 2.06
CA LEU A 27 -9.66 34.11 1.02
C LEU A 27 -9.07 34.29 -0.38
N PHE A 28 -9.13 33.26 -1.22
CA PHE A 28 -9.10 33.43 -2.68
C PHE A 28 -10.47 33.11 -3.27
N MET A 29 -11.04 34.15 -3.86
CA MET A 29 -12.23 34.18 -4.69
C MET A 29 -12.00 33.49 -6.03
N ALA A 30 -13.12 33.05 -6.61
CA ALA A 30 -13.30 32.31 -7.86
C ALA A 30 -12.74 32.95 -9.16
N CYS A 31 -12.57 32.09 -10.17
CA CYS A 31 -12.79 32.27 -11.63
C CYS A 31 -12.07 31.11 -12.34
N GLY A 32 -12.60 30.37 -13.32
CA GLY A 32 -13.84 30.42 -14.06
C GLY A 32 -13.89 29.19 -14.99
N GLU A 33 -15.10 28.81 -15.36
CA GLU A 33 -15.39 27.67 -16.23
C GLU A 33 -15.37 28.15 -17.70
N GLN A 34 -14.34 27.75 -18.46
CA GLN A 34 -14.28 28.03 -19.89
C GLN A 34 -14.99 26.92 -20.66
N VAL A 35 -16.23 27.19 -21.06
CA VAL A 35 -16.98 26.38 -22.03
C VAL A 35 -16.39 26.65 -23.42
N HIS A 36 -15.55 25.75 -23.92
CA HIS A 36 -15.10 25.79 -25.31
C HIS A 36 -16.19 25.21 -26.21
N ALA A 37 -16.76 26.07 -27.06
CA ALA A 37 -17.65 25.67 -28.13
C ALA A 37 -16.86 24.89 -29.20
N ILE A 38 -17.22 23.62 -29.39
CA ILE A 38 -16.62 22.75 -30.41
C ILE A 38 -17.31 23.07 -31.74
N SER A 39 -16.53 23.48 -32.74
CA SER A 39 -17.03 23.70 -34.11
C SER A 39 -17.32 22.35 -34.80
N PRO A 40 -18.42 22.21 -35.56
CA PRO A 40 -18.71 21.02 -36.33
C PRO A 40 -17.78 20.93 -37.55
N THR A 41 -16.78 20.04 -37.49
CA THR A 41 -15.96 19.67 -38.65
C THR A 41 -16.70 18.66 -39.52
N THR A 42 -16.81 19.00 -40.80
CA THR A 42 -17.35 18.18 -41.88
C THR A 42 -16.64 16.81 -41.97
N PRO A 43 -17.38 15.68 -42.06
CA PRO A 43 -16.77 14.37 -42.19
C PRO A 43 -16.10 14.25 -43.57
N THR A 44 -14.76 14.28 -43.57
CA THR A 44 -13.97 13.85 -44.71
C THR A 44 -13.83 12.33 -44.62
N ALA A 45 -14.32 11.62 -45.63
CA ALA A 45 -14.10 10.18 -45.81
C ALA A 45 -12.61 9.91 -46.08
N GLY A 46 -11.80 9.97 -45.03
CA GLY A 46 -10.41 9.55 -45.02
C GLY A 46 -10.34 8.09 -44.58
N HIS A 47 -9.65 7.27 -45.35
CA HIS A 47 -9.35 5.89 -44.99
C HIS A 47 -8.62 5.84 -43.65
N THR A 48 -9.36 5.49 -42.59
CA THR A 48 -8.84 5.34 -41.24
C THR A 48 -7.95 4.11 -41.21
N ASN A 49 -6.64 4.32 -41.37
CA ASN A 49 -5.69 3.34 -40.85
C ASN A 49 -5.83 3.39 -39.33
N VAL A 50 -6.66 2.49 -38.81
CA VAL A 50 -6.77 2.20 -37.39
C VAL A 50 -5.42 1.61 -36.98
N PHE A 51 -4.46 2.48 -36.67
CA PHE A 51 -3.31 2.11 -35.87
C PHE A 51 -3.87 1.78 -34.50
N ILE A 52 -4.24 0.51 -34.31
CA ILE A 52 -4.43 0.01 -32.96
C ILE A 52 -3.03 -0.01 -32.36
N ASN A 53 -2.65 1.10 -31.72
CA ASN A 53 -1.64 1.10 -30.68
C ASN A 53 -2.20 0.24 -29.54
N HIS A 54 -2.19 -1.08 -29.74
CA HIS A 54 -2.10 -2.00 -28.65
C HIS A 54 -0.72 -1.73 -28.06
N SER A 55 -0.66 -0.77 -27.14
CA SER A 55 0.33 -0.78 -26.07
C SER A 55 0.10 -2.11 -25.37
N HIS A 56 0.71 -3.15 -25.93
CA HIS A 56 0.86 -4.43 -25.30
C HIS A 56 1.79 -4.14 -24.15
N THR A 57 1.20 -3.71 -23.02
CA THR A 57 1.78 -3.97 -21.72
C THR A 57 1.97 -5.47 -21.73
N THR A 58 3.18 -5.89 -22.09
CA THR A 58 3.63 -7.26 -21.93
C THR A 58 3.48 -7.52 -20.46
N THR A 59 2.33 -8.07 -20.08
CA THR A 59 2.11 -8.66 -18.78
C THR A 59 3.26 -9.63 -18.64
N ASP A 60 4.18 -9.28 -17.76
CA ASP A 60 5.34 -10.12 -17.51
C ASP A 60 4.77 -11.45 -17.02
N SER A 61 4.83 -12.47 -17.89
CA SER A 61 4.25 -13.78 -17.61
C SER A 61 4.81 -14.38 -16.34
N SER A 62 5.97 -13.88 -15.88
CA SER A 62 6.59 -14.30 -14.63
C SER A 62 5.78 -13.96 -13.38
N LEU A 63 4.86 -12.98 -13.44
CA LEU A 63 3.98 -12.62 -12.31
C LEU A 63 2.68 -13.44 -12.25
N ALA A 64 2.34 -14.20 -13.29
CA ALA A 64 1.03 -14.85 -13.42
C ALA A 64 0.66 -15.72 -12.20
N GLY A 65 1.63 -16.43 -11.61
CA GLY A 65 1.43 -17.29 -10.44
C GLY A 65 1.10 -16.55 -9.13
N PHE A 66 1.27 -15.23 -9.11
CA PHE A 66 1.02 -14.37 -7.94
C PHE A 66 -0.27 -13.56 -8.07
N THR A 67 -0.82 -13.47 -9.28
CA THR A 67 -2.02 -12.65 -9.55
C THR A 67 -3.24 -13.16 -8.78
N GLY A 68 -4.11 -12.23 -8.38
CA GLY A 68 -5.34 -12.52 -7.63
C GLY A 68 -5.35 -11.92 -6.24
N THR A 69 -6.24 -12.42 -5.39
CA THR A 69 -6.40 -11.96 -4.01
C THR A 69 -5.84 -13.00 -3.05
N TRP A 70 -5.06 -12.53 -2.10
CA TRP A 70 -4.50 -13.28 -0.99
C TRP A 70 -5.01 -12.69 0.32
N TYR A 71 -5.35 -13.52 1.28
CA TYR A 71 -6.01 -13.14 2.53
C TYR A 71 -5.15 -13.51 3.73
N ASN A 72 -5.15 -12.68 4.76
CA ASN A 72 -4.72 -13.05 6.10
C ASN A 72 -5.84 -12.71 7.11
N HIS A 73 -5.61 -13.03 8.39
CA HIS A 73 -6.59 -12.86 9.48
C HIS A 73 -7.21 -11.45 9.60
N GLY A 74 -6.58 -10.42 9.05
CA GLY A 74 -7.05 -9.05 9.14
C GLY A 74 -6.80 -8.23 7.90
N GLY A 75 -6.70 -8.84 6.72
CA GLY A 75 -6.31 -8.08 5.54
C GLY A 75 -6.34 -8.88 4.25
N ALA A 76 -6.11 -8.16 3.16
CA ALA A 76 -6.05 -8.71 1.82
C ALA A 76 -4.96 -8.03 0.99
N LEU A 77 -4.17 -8.85 0.31
CA LEU A 77 -3.25 -8.45 -0.75
C LEU A 77 -3.89 -8.77 -2.09
N LYS A 78 -4.13 -7.76 -2.93
CA LYS A 78 -4.65 -7.93 -4.29
C LYS A 78 -3.56 -7.58 -5.29
N ILE A 79 -3.24 -8.50 -6.20
CA ILE A 79 -2.17 -8.35 -7.21
C ILE A 79 -2.79 -8.42 -8.60
N ALA A 80 -2.61 -7.36 -9.38
CA ALA A 80 -3.03 -7.28 -10.76
C ALA A 80 -1.98 -7.90 -11.72
N PRO A 81 -2.36 -8.28 -12.95
CA PRO A 81 -1.43 -8.89 -13.91
C PRO A 81 -0.25 -8.02 -14.34
N ASP A 82 -0.33 -6.70 -14.15
CA ASP A 82 0.75 -5.75 -14.45
C ASP A 82 1.71 -5.55 -13.26
N GLY A 83 1.51 -6.28 -12.16
CA GLY A 83 2.34 -6.20 -10.95
C GLY A 83 1.93 -5.10 -9.97
N THR A 84 0.95 -4.26 -10.32
CA THR A 84 0.35 -3.34 -9.33
C THR A 84 -0.40 -4.14 -8.28
N ALA A 85 -0.27 -3.73 -7.02
CA ALA A 85 -0.90 -4.42 -5.91
C ALA A 85 -1.35 -3.45 -4.82
N THR A 86 -2.41 -3.84 -4.10
CA THR A 86 -2.87 -3.17 -2.89
C THR A 86 -2.84 -4.14 -1.72
N PHE A 87 -2.38 -3.67 -0.57
CA PHE A 87 -2.50 -4.39 0.69
C PHE A 87 -3.29 -3.55 1.68
N ASP A 88 -4.46 -4.05 2.05
CA ASP A 88 -5.35 -3.44 3.02
C ASP A 88 -5.39 -4.35 4.26
N ALA A 89 -5.19 -3.79 5.45
CA ALA A 89 -5.23 -4.56 6.68
C ALA A 89 -5.64 -3.75 7.92
N ARG A 90 -6.10 -4.47 8.94
CA ARG A 90 -6.43 -3.97 10.26
C ARG A 90 -5.20 -3.42 10.96
N ALA A 91 -5.31 -2.19 11.46
CA ALA A 91 -4.35 -1.63 12.41
C ALA A 91 -4.60 -2.11 13.85
N TYR A 92 -5.75 -2.76 14.09
CA TYR A 92 -6.22 -3.26 15.39
C TYR A 92 -6.22 -2.20 16.50
N ARG A 93 -6.45 -0.95 16.11
CA ARG A 93 -6.67 0.18 17.01
C ARG A 93 -7.74 1.08 16.43
N TRP A 94 -8.69 1.54 17.24
CA TRP A 94 -9.76 2.41 16.76
C TRP A 94 -9.29 3.87 16.72
N CYS A 95 -9.59 4.58 15.63
CA CYS A 95 -9.33 6.00 15.54
C CYS A 95 -10.15 6.79 16.55
N GLY A 96 -9.53 7.83 17.11
CA GLY A 96 -10.14 8.75 18.06
C GLY A 96 -9.19 9.88 18.43
N PRO A 97 -9.63 10.86 19.25
CA PRO A 97 -8.77 11.95 19.69
C PRO A 97 -7.46 11.45 20.33
N GLY A 98 -6.32 11.86 19.76
CA GLY A 98 -4.99 11.49 20.26
C GLY A 98 -4.50 10.09 19.89
N VAL A 99 -5.26 9.30 19.12
CA VAL A 99 -4.81 7.99 18.65
C VAL A 99 -3.89 8.17 17.43
N PRO A 100 -2.65 7.64 17.45
CA PRO A 100 -1.74 7.75 16.33
C PRO A 100 -2.17 6.83 15.18
N THR A 101 -2.06 7.34 13.94
CA THR A 101 -2.26 6.58 12.71
C THR A 101 -1.13 5.57 12.47
N PRO A 102 -1.39 4.49 11.71
CA PRO A 102 -2.68 4.09 11.17
C PRO A 102 -3.64 3.56 12.25
N CYS A 103 -4.93 3.73 12.04
CA CYS A 103 -5.99 3.25 12.93
C CYS A 103 -7.21 2.86 12.11
N ASP A 104 -7.99 1.90 12.60
CA ASP A 104 -9.24 1.45 12.03
C ASP A 104 -10.36 2.44 12.33
N THR A 105 -11.32 2.58 11.43
CA THR A 105 -12.56 3.32 11.69
C THR A 105 -13.78 2.42 11.53
N MET A 106 -14.90 2.80 12.13
CA MET A 106 -16.18 2.11 11.95
C MET A 106 -17.16 3.06 11.25
N LYS A 107 -17.75 2.61 10.14
CA LYS A 107 -18.76 3.36 9.39
C LYS A 107 -19.88 2.42 9.00
N ASN A 108 -21.11 2.71 9.44
CA ASN A 108 -22.30 1.89 9.12
C ASN A 108 -22.12 0.40 9.44
N ASN A 109 -21.54 0.08 10.61
CA ASN A 109 -21.23 -1.28 11.04
C ASN A 109 -20.20 -2.04 10.16
N LEU A 110 -19.51 -1.32 9.28
CA LEU A 110 -18.36 -1.81 8.52
C LEU A 110 -17.07 -1.28 9.17
N ILE A 111 -16.11 -2.16 9.36
CA ILE A 111 -14.76 -1.79 9.76
C ILE A 111 -14.01 -1.34 8.50
N ILE A 112 -13.42 -0.15 8.57
CA ILE A 112 -12.52 0.36 7.54
C ILE A 112 -11.10 0.22 8.09
N ASP A 113 -10.32 -0.58 7.39
CA ASP A 113 -8.94 -0.93 7.69
C ASP A 113 -8.04 0.31 7.73
N GLY A 114 -7.18 0.40 8.75
CA GLY A 114 -6.26 1.52 8.90
C GLY A 114 -4.97 1.41 8.09
N ILE A 115 -4.55 0.20 7.76
CA ILE A 115 -3.34 -0.06 6.97
C ILE A 115 -3.74 -0.15 5.51
N HIS A 116 -3.11 0.69 4.68
CA HIS A 116 -3.25 0.65 3.22
C HIS A 116 -1.87 0.84 2.60
N MET A 117 -1.50 -0.02 1.66
CA MET A 117 -0.27 0.07 0.90
C MET A 117 -0.53 -0.12 -0.59
N ASN A 118 0.11 0.70 -1.41
CA ASN A 118 0.23 0.48 -2.85
C ASN A 118 1.62 -0.07 -3.13
N ILE A 119 1.69 -1.18 -3.84
CA ILE A 119 2.91 -1.91 -4.14
C ILE A 119 3.04 -2.05 -5.65
N LEU A 120 4.26 -1.97 -6.16
CA LEU A 120 4.58 -2.35 -7.53
C LEU A 120 5.60 -3.48 -7.51
N PHE A 121 5.16 -4.69 -7.88
CA PHE A 121 6.04 -5.81 -8.18
C PHE A 121 6.50 -5.70 -9.63
N ASN A 122 7.82 -5.79 -9.86
CA ASN A 122 8.40 -5.55 -11.17
C ASN A 122 9.41 -6.63 -11.60
N HIS A 123 9.62 -7.64 -10.75
CA HIS A 123 10.53 -8.74 -11.06
C HIS A 123 10.12 -10.01 -10.32
N ALA A 124 10.28 -11.17 -10.96
CA ALA A 124 10.13 -12.48 -10.35
C ALA A 124 11.41 -13.30 -10.49
N GLN A 125 11.77 -14.04 -9.44
CA GLN A 125 12.83 -15.02 -9.44
C GLN A 125 12.37 -16.29 -8.71
N GLY A 126 12.14 -17.36 -9.46
CA GLY A 126 11.64 -18.62 -8.91
C GLY A 126 10.25 -18.44 -8.29
N SER A 127 10.12 -18.75 -7.00
CA SER A 127 8.88 -18.61 -6.22
C SER A 127 8.72 -17.25 -5.55
N THR A 128 9.61 -16.28 -5.82
CA THR A 128 9.58 -14.96 -5.18
C THR A 128 9.39 -13.85 -6.20
N ILE A 129 8.48 -12.92 -5.92
CA ILE A 129 8.41 -11.63 -6.61
C ILE A 129 8.95 -10.51 -5.73
N TYR A 130 9.53 -9.52 -6.38
CA TYR A 130 10.19 -8.37 -5.80
C TYR A 130 9.51 -7.11 -6.28
N GLY A 131 9.41 -6.13 -5.39
CA GLY A 131 8.77 -4.87 -5.67
C GLY A 131 9.18 -3.77 -4.71
N ARG A 132 8.45 -2.66 -4.82
CA ARG A 132 8.57 -1.52 -3.90
C ARG A 132 7.21 -1.06 -3.43
N ILE A 133 7.17 -0.57 -2.19
CA ILE A 133 6.04 0.18 -1.67
C ILE A 133 6.04 1.56 -2.33
N MET A 134 5.00 1.86 -3.10
CA MET A 134 4.81 3.15 -3.76
C MET A 134 4.19 4.19 -2.81
N SER A 135 3.37 3.74 -1.87
CA SER A 135 2.80 4.56 -0.79
C SER A 135 2.29 3.65 0.33
N ALA A 136 2.36 4.08 1.60
CA ALA A 136 1.77 3.37 2.73
C ALA A 136 1.20 4.35 3.77
N THR A 137 0.26 3.88 4.60
CA THR A 137 -0.24 4.65 5.76
C THR A 137 0.63 4.50 7.01
N THR A 138 1.54 3.52 7.01
CA THR A 138 2.40 3.14 8.15
C THR A 138 3.78 3.79 8.13
N HIS A 139 4.32 4.10 6.95
CA HIS A 139 5.69 4.56 6.76
C HIS A 139 5.89 5.19 5.35
N ASP A 140 7.08 5.73 5.09
CA ASP A 140 7.45 6.38 3.81
C ASP A 140 7.47 5.40 2.63
N SER A 141 7.45 5.89 1.39
CA SER A 141 7.56 5.02 0.21
C SER A 141 9.00 4.58 -0.08
N GLY A 142 9.16 3.62 -1.00
CA GLY A 142 10.44 3.19 -1.56
C GLY A 142 11.04 1.93 -0.92
N PHE A 143 10.49 1.45 0.19
CA PHE A 143 10.94 0.20 0.83
C PHE A 143 10.78 -0.99 -0.11
N LEU A 144 11.75 -1.90 -0.06
CA LEU A 144 11.69 -3.16 -0.78
C LEU A 144 10.66 -4.08 -0.14
N VAL A 145 9.91 -4.77 -0.98
CA VAL A 145 8.94 -5.79 -0.57
C VAL A 145 9.14 -7.04 -1.42
N THR A 146 8.93 -8.19 -0.79
CA THR A 146 8.95 -9.50 -1.47
C THR A 146 7.70 -10.29 -1.14
N LEU A 147 7.23 -11.09 -2.09
CA LEU A 147 6.20 -12.09 -1.85
C LEU A 147 6.73 -13.44 -2.33
N THR A 148 6.84 -14.39 -1.42
CA THR A 148 7.37 -15.74 -1.72
C THR A 148 6.25 -16.76 -1.61
N LEU A 149 5.97 -17.48 -2.70
CA LEU A 149 5.06 -18.62 -2.68
C LEU A 149 5.64 -19.73 -1.81
N ASN A 150 4.78 -20.25 -0.94
CA ASN A 150 5.03 -21.39 -0.10
C ASN A 150 4.17 -22.57 -0.59
N HIS A 151 4.20 -23.68 0.16
CA HIS A 151 3.29 -24.79 -0.06
C HIS A 151 1.84 -24.44 0.34
N ASN A 152 0.90 -25.32 -0.03
CA ASN A 152 -0.51 -25.23 0.38
C ASN A 152 -1.21 -23.91 0.00
N ASN A 153 -0.84 -23.35 -1.14
CA ASN A 153 -1.44 -22.13 -1.68
C ASN A 153 -1.30 -20.91 -0.74
N THR A 154 -0.19 -20.86 -0.02
CA THR A 154 0.18 -19.73 0.84
C THR A 154 1.36 -18.95 0.25
N ALA A 155 1.56 -17.74 0.73
CA ALA A 155 2.72 -16.92 0.42
C ALA A 155 3.13 -16.10 1.65
N THR A 156 4.39 -15.71 1.72
CA THR A 156 4.89 -14.81 2.76
C THR A 156 5.21 -13.46 2.13
N LEU A 157 4.49 -12.41 2.56
CA LEU A 157 4.77 -11.02 2.23
C LEU A 157 5.77 -10.47 3.26
N ASN A 158 6.94 -10.03 2.80
CA ASN A 158 7.97 -9.44 3.66
C ASN A 158 8.34 -8.04 3.19
N GLU A 159 8.45 -7.11 4.12
CA GLU A 159 9.14 -5.84 3.94
C GLU A 159 10.61 -5.95 4.35
N GLU A 160 11.45 -5.10 3.76
CA GLU A 160 12.85 -4.97 4.19
C GLU A 160 12.94 -4.63 5.69
N LYS A 161 13.94 -5.19 6.39
CA LYS A 161 14.15 -4.96 7.84
C LYS A 161 14.40 -3.49 8.20
N SER A 162 14.67 -2.62 7.26
CA SER A 162 14.78 -1.17 7.50
C SER A 162 13.41 -0.49 7.64
N SER A 163 12.31 -1.15 7.25
CA SER A 163 10.95 -0.64 7.39
C SER A 163 10.53 -0.59 8.86
N PRO A 164 9.92 0.52 9.34
CA PRO A 164 9.40 0.64 10.70
C PRO A 164 8.33 -0.40 11.07
N SER A 165 7.59 -0.94 10.09
CA SER A 165 6.53 -1.93 10.32
C SER A 165 7.03 -3.37 10.38
N HIS A 166 8.23 -3.67 9.86
CA HIS A 166 8.77 -5.03 9.73
C HIS A 166 7.73 -6.08 9.32
N LEU A 167 6.96 -5.80 8.26
CA LEU A 167 5.89 -6.68 7.84
C LEU A 167 6.46 -8.06 7.44
N ASN A 168 5.90 -9.13 8.03
CA ASN A 168 6.20 -10.53 7.72
C ASN A 168 4.90 -11.33 7.89
N GLU A 169 4.05 -11.25 6.86
CA GLU A 169 2.68 -11.74 6.89
C GLU A 169 2.53 -12.98 6.03
N ILE A 170 1.85 -13.99 6.55
CA ILE A 170 1.43 -15.15 5.75
C ILE A 170 0.07 -14.83 5.15
N VAL A 171 -0.04 -14.93 3.82
CA VAL A 171 -1.26 -14.71 3.07
C VAL A 171 -1.65 -16.00 2.32
N CYS A 172 -2.96 -16.22 2.15
CA CYS A 172 -3.54 -17.41 1.53
C CYS A 172 -4.33 -17.02 0.29
N ASN A 173 -4.17 -17.73 -0.83
CA ASN A 173 -5.11 -17.58 -1.93
C ASN A 173 -6.42 -18.35 -1.66
N LEU A 174 -7.40 -18.23 -2.56
CA LEU A 174 -8.73 -18.88 -2.43
C LEU A 174 -8.71 -20.43 -2.40
N GLN A 175 -7.60 -21.06 -2.73
CA GLN A 175 -7.41 -22.50 -2.75
C GLN A 175 -6.63 -23.03 -1.52
N ALA A 176 -6.26 -22.15 -0.58
CA ALA A 176 -5.61 -22.58 0.66
C ALA A 176 -6.56 -23.42 1.53
N GLN A 177 -6.01 -24.35 2.29
CA GLN A 177 -6.80 -25.16 3.23
C GLN A 177 -7.32 -24.27 4.38
N PRO A 178 -8.55 -24.51 4.87
CA PRO A 178 -9.08 -23.83 6.06
C PRO A 178 -8.11 -23.91 7.24
N GLY A 179 -7.97 -22.81 8.00
CA GLY A 179 -7.08 -22.72 9.16
C GLY A 179 -5.62 -22.34 8.85
N THR A 180 -5.22 -22.21 7.58
CA THR A 180 -3.81 -21.95 7.23
C THR A 180 -3.39 -20.49 7.45
N CYS A 181 -4.28 -19.51 7.22
CA CYS A 181 -3.98 -18.08 7.38
C CYS A 181 -4.91 -17.36 8.37
N GLY A 182 -5.40 -18.09 9.37
CA GLY A 182 -6.31 -17.53 10.39
C GLY A 182 -7.71 -17.22 9.88
N ALA A 183 -8.13 -17.82 8.77
CA ALA A 183 -9.51 -17.85 8.28
C ALA A 183 -10.13 -19.23 8.46
#